data_AF-A0A3N5MWD8-F1
#
_entry.id   AF-A0A3N5MWD8-F1
#
_cell.length_a   1.000
_cell.length_b   1.000
_cell.length_c   1.000
_cell.angle_alpha   90.00
_cell.angle_beta   90.00
_cell.angle_gamma   90.00
#
_symmetry.space_group_name_H-M   'P 1'
#
loop_
_entity.id
_entity.type
_entity.pdbx_description
1 polymer ?
#
loop_
_entity_poly.entity_id
_entity_poly.type
_entity_poly.pdbx_seq_one_letter_code
_entity_poly.pdbx_strand_id
1 'polypeptide(L)'
;FEVCYYQAIDFAIARGLKTVEAGAQGEHKIARGYLPQTTYSAHYIADPGLARAIDQYLNRERAYVAEAARELTEAGPFRKGAEEPS
;
A
#
# COMPACT_ATOMS: atom_id res chain seq x y z
N PHE A 1 4.52 14.36 -13.36
CA PHE A 1 4.46 13.18 -12.48
C PHE A 1 4.55 13.54 -10.99
N GLU A 2 5.42 14.47 -10.57
CA GLU A 2 5.38 15.02 -9.19
C GLU A 2 4.07 15.77 -8.90
N VAL A 3 3.69 16.66 -9.82
CA VAL A 3 2.49 17.50 -9.69
C VAL A 3 1.20 16.68 -9.59
N CYS A 4 1.09 15.52 -10.26
CA CYS A 4 -0.17 14.76 -10.26
C CYS A 4 -0.49 14.09 -8.91
N TYR A 5 0.51 13.85 -8.05
CA TYR A 5 0.26 13.30 -6.72
C TYR A 5 -0.19 14.36 -5.73
N TYR A 6 0.51 15.51 -5.68
CA TYR A 6 0.09 16.62 -4.82
C TYR A 6 -1.27 17.17 -5.22
N GLN A 7 -1.57 17.28 -6.52
CA GLN A 7 -2.91 17.67 -6.98
C GLN A 7 -4.00 16.70 -6.54
N ALA A 8 -3.72 15.38 -6.52
CA ALA A 8 -4.68 14.39 -6.06
C ALA A 8 -4.92 14.51 -4.54
N ILE A 9 -3.88 14.78 -3.76
CA ILE A 9 -3.97 15.06 -2.32
C ILE A 9 -4.78 16.33 -2.06
N ASP A 10 -4.44 17.45 -2.73
CA ASP A 10 -5.13 18.73 -2.60
C ASP A 10 -6.62 18.60 -2.96
N PHE A 11 -6.91 17.85 -4.04
CA PHE A 11 -8.28 17.56 -4.45
C PHE A 11 -9.07 16.81 -3.37
N ALA A 12 -8.44 15.81 -2.74
CA ALA A 12 -9.05 15.04 -1.67
C ALA A 12 -9.32 15.91 -0.44
N ILE A 13 -8.35 16.72 -0.01
CA ILE A 13 -8.49 17.67 1.11
C ILE A 13 -9.63 18.66 0.84
N ALA A 14 -9.65 19.30 -0.34
CA ALA A 14 -10.64 20.30 -0.70
C ALA A 14 -12.09 19.75 -0.72
N ARG A 15 -12.26 18.43 -0.91
CA ARG A 15 -13.56 17.75 -0.94
C ARG A 15 -13.88 16.96 0.33
N GLY A 16 -13.01 17.01 1.34
CA GLY A 16 -13.17 16.22 2.56
C GLY A 16 -13.13 14.70 2.33
N LEU A 17 -12.46 14.25 1.26
CA LEU A 17 -12.22 12.83 1.04
C LEU A 17 -11.15 12.35 2.02
N LYS A 18 -11.41 11.20 2.65
CA LYS A 18 -10.52 10.64 3.68
C LYS A 18 -9.31 9.90 3.12
N THR A 19 -9.38 9.46 1.87
CA THR A 19 -8.39 8.57 1.25
C THR A 19 -8.10 8.99 -0.18
N VAL A 20 -6.84 8.83 -0.58
CA VAL A 20 -6.35 9.03 -1.95
C VAL A 20 -5.36 7.93 -2.28
N GLU A 21 -5.54 7.27 -3.43
CA GLU A 21 -4.66 6.21 -3.89
C GLU A 21 -3.82 6.66 -5.07
N ALA A 22 -2.51 6.46 -4.97
CA ALA A 22 -1.56 6.80 -6.04
C ALA A 22 -1.42 5.69 -7.11
N GLY A 23 -2.29 4.67 -7.10
CA GLY A 23 -2.19 3.48 -7.95
C GLY A 23 -1.07 2.52 -7.54
N ALA A 24 -0.75 1.52 -8.38
CA ALA A 24 0.14 0.39 -8.06
C ALA A 24 1.63 0.55 -8.47
N GLN A 25 2.10 1.78 -8.71
CA GLN A 25 3.50 2.07 -9.10
C GLN A 25 4.46 2.26 -7.91
N GLY A 26 5.78 2.07 -8.14
CA GLY A 26 6.81 1.75 -7.13
C GLY A 26 7.19 2.77 -6.04
N GLU A 27 8.31 2.47 -5.36
CA GLU A 27 8.74 3.00 -4.05
C GLU A 27 8.88 4.54 -3.94
N HIS A 28 9.07 5.24 -5.06
CA HIS A 28 9.21 6.70 -5.11
C HIS A 28 8.01 7.47 -4.52
N LYS A 29 6.87 6.81 -4.30
CA LYS A 29 5.67 7.40 -3.68
C LYS A 29 5.80 7.65 -2.18
N ILE A 30 6.65 6.87 -1.50
CA ILE A 30 6.84 6.99 -0.06
C ILE A 30 7.42 8.36 0.29
N ALA A 31 8.43 8.80 -0.46
CA ALA A 31 9.01 10.14 -0.33
C ALA A 31 8.00 11.27 -0.58
N ARG A 32 6.87 10.98 -1.24
CA ARG A 32 5.79 11.93 -1.55
C ARG A 32 4.59 11.83 -0.60
N GLY A 33 4.73 11.06 0.50
CA GLY A 33 3.73 10.96 1.55
C GLY A 33 2.70 9.83 1.40
N TYR A 34 2.81 8.98 0.38
CA TYR A 34 1.97 7.79 0.27
C TYR A 34 2.64 6.61 0.98
N LEU A 35 2.06 6.19 2.09
CA LEU A 35 2.53 5.03 2.83
C LEU A 35 2.03 3.72 2.21
N PRO A 36 2.79 2.62 2.35
CA PRO A 36 2.34 1.31 1.90
C PRO A 36 1.08 0.90 2.67
N GLN A 37 0.10 0.35 1.96
CA GLN A 37 -1.11 -0.23 2.55
C GLN A 37 -1.35 -1.60 1.94
N THR A 38 -1.62 -2.60 2.79
CA THR A 38 -1.95 -3.95 2.35
C THR A 38 -3.27 -3.93 1.58
N THR A 39 -3.23 -4.39 0.34
CA THR A 39 -4.40 -4.49 -0.54
C THR A 39 -4.72 -5.96 -0.80
N TYR A 40 -6.00 -6.30 -0.81
CA TYR A 40 -6.48 -7.67 -1.04
C TYR A 40 -7.17 -7.77 -2.39
N SER A 41 -6.98 -8.90 -3.06
CA SER A 41 -7.69 -9.27 -4.28
C SER A 41 -8.29 -10.66 -4.13
N ALA A 42 -9.36 -10.91 -4.88
CA ALA A 42 -9.99 -12.21 -4.96
C ALA A 42 -9.85 -12.76 -6.37
N HIS A 43 -9.42 -14.01 -6.49
CA HIS A 43 -9.20 -14.68 -7.76
C HIS A 43 -9.89 -16.04 -7.76
N TYR A 44 -10.71 -16.29 -8.78
CA TYR A 44 -11.23 -17.63 -9.03
C TYR A 44 -10.22 -18.44 -9.85
N ILE A 45 -9.87 -19.62 -9.35
CA ILE A 45 -8.88 -20.51 -9.98
C ILE A 45 -9.52 -21.86 -10.19
N ALA A 46 -9.88 -22.16 -11.44
CA ALA A 46 -10.63 -23.37 -11.79
C ALA A 46 -9.79 -24.64 -11.68
N ASP A 47 -8.49 -24.56 -11.99
CA ASP A 47 -7.59 -25.72 -11.92
C ASP A 47 -7.14 -25.99 -10.47
N PRO A 48 -7.45 -27.17 -9.89
CA PRO A 48 -7.09 -27.47 -8.51
C PRO A 48 -5.59 -27.59 -8.27
N GLY A 49 -4.80 -27.95 -9.28
CA GLY A 49 -3.35 -28.04 -9.18
C GLY A 49 -2.72 -26.65 -9.05
N LEU A 50 -3.13 -25.73 -9.91
CA LEU A 50 -2.73 -24.33 -9.88
C LEU A 50 -3.16 -23.64 -8.60
N ALA A 51 -4.40 -23.88 -8.14
CA ALA A 51 -4.90 -23.33 -6.88
C ALA A 51 -4.03 -23.73 -5.69
N ARG A 52 -3.63 -25.01 -5.61
CA ARG A 52 -2.71 -25.49 -4.55
C ARG A 52 -1.32 -24.88 -4.65
N ALA A 53 -0.77 -24.76 -5.86
CA ALA A 53 0.55 -24.17 -6.06
C ALA A 53 0.58 -22.70 -5.62
N ILE A 54 -0.46 -21.94 -5.94
CA ILE A 54 -0.62 -20.54 -5.53
C ILE A 54 -0.77 -20.45 -4.01
N ASP A 55 -1.63 -21.27 -3.39
CA ASP A 55 -1.80 -21.25 -1.93
C ASP A 55 -0.48 -21.55 -1.18
N GLN A 56 0.28 -22.53 -1.64
CA GLN A 56 1.60 -22.84 -1.08
C GLN A 56 2.60 -21.70 -1.23
N TYR A 57 2.59 -20.99 -2.37
CA TYR A 57 3.43 -19.82 -2.59
C TYR A 57 3.04 -18.66 -1.66
N LEU A 58 1.73 -18.38 -1.55
CA LEU A 58 1.17 -17.29 -0.74
C LEU A 58 1.56 -17.41 0.74
N ASN A 59 1.74 -18.62 1.26
CA ASN A 59 2.21 -18.83 2.64
C ASN A 59 3.54 -18.12 2.93
N ARG A 60 4.46 -18.10 1.98
CA ARG A 60 5.74 -17.40 2.12
C ARG A 60 5.64 -15.95 1.68
N GLU A 61 4.96 -15.69 0.57
CA GLU A 61 4.82 -14.33 0.02
C GLU A 61 4.19 -13.37 1.05
N ARG A 62 3.17 -13.80 1.80
CA ARG A 62 2.53 -12.97 2.83
C ARG A 62 3.51 -12.46 3.88
N ALA A 63 4.44 -13.31 4.33
CA ALA A 63 5.45 -12.90 5.31
C ALA A 63 6.42 -11.88 4.70
N TYR A 64 6.86 -12.09 3.46
CA TYR A 64 7.75 -11.16 2.77
C TYR A 64 7.09 -9.80 2.51
N VAL A 65 5.82 -9.79 2.07
CA VAL A 65 5.06 -8.56 1.83
C VAL A 65 4.84 -7.80 3.14
N ALA A 66 4.55 -8.50 4.24
CA ALA A 66 4.40 -7.88 5.55
C ALA A 66 5.71 -7.23 6.03
N GLU A 67 6.85 -7.91 5.85
CA GLU A 67 8.16 -7.36 6.21
C GLU A 67 8.49 -6.13 5.36
N ALA A 68 8.34 -6.23 4.03
CA ALA A 68 8.56 -5.10 3.13
C ALA A 68 7.66 -3.90 3.48
N ALA A 69 6.39 -4.14 3.82
CA ALA A 69 5.49 -3.07 4.24
C ALA A 69 5.98 -2.37 5.52
N ARG A 70 6.54 -3.10 6.48
CA ARG A 70 7.15 -2.50 7.68
C ARG A 70 8.37 -1.67 7.30
N GLU A 71 9.35 -2.24 6.60
CA GLU A 71 10.58 -1.55 6.19
C GLU A 71 10.28 -0.25 5.45
N LEU A 72 9.35 -0.30 4.49
CA LEU A 72 8.91 0.85 3.71
C LEU A 72 8.17 1.91 4.55
N THR A 73 7.40 1.48 5.57
CA THR A 73 6.76 2.40 6.52
C THR A 73 7.79 3.08 7.41
N GLU A 74 8.81 2.36 7.86
CA GLU A 74 9.90 2.90 8.67
C GLU A 74 10.78 3.89 7.91
N ALA A 75 10.95 3.67 6.59
CA ALA A 75 11.62 4.60 5.68
C ALA A 75 10.74 5.79 5.27
N GLY A 76 9.48 5.85 5.74
CA GLY A 76 8.54 6.91 5.44
C GLY A 76 8.99 8.28 5.95
N PRO A 77 8.56 9.39 5.30
CA PRO A 77 8.98 10.75 5.65
C PRO A 77 8.33 11.29 6.93
N PHE A 78 7.44 10.52 7.57
CA PHE A 78 6.69 10.94 8.76
C PHE A 78 7.41 10.54 10.05
N ARG A 79 7.44 11.46 11.02
CA ARG A 79 8.07 11.23 12.33
C ARG A 79 7.23 10.23 13.14
N LYS A 80 7.86 9.17 13.66
CA LYS A 80 7.21 8.25 14.61
C LYS A 80 6.90 9.01 15.92
N GLY A 81 5.68 9.54 16.07
CA GLY A 81 5.29 10.26 17.28
C GLY A 81 4.20 11.32 17.10
N ALA A 82 3.06 10.96 16.50
CA ALA A 82 1.82 11.67 16.78
C ALA A 82 0.81 10.63 17.24
N GLU A 83 0.66 10.49 18.57
CA GLU A 83 -0.54 9.88 19.15
C GLU A 83 -1.75 10.64 18.60
N GLU A 84 -2.72 9.91 18.04
CA GLU A 84 -4.01 10.51 17.73
C GLU A 84 -4.64 10.95 19.05
N PRO A 85 -5.10 12.22 19.18
CA PRO A 85 -5.87 12.60 20.35
C PRO A 85 -7.20 11.83 20.32
N SER A 86 -7.45 11.10 21.41
CA SER A 86 -8.69 10.36 21.69
C SER A 86 -9.94 11.23 21.64
#